data_AF-A0A7C5M0G8-F1
#
_entry.id   AF-A0A7C5M0G8-F1
#
_cell.length_a   1.000
_cell.length_b   1.000
_cell.length_c   1.000
_cell.angle_alpha   90.00
_cell.angle_beta   90.00
_cell.angle_gamma   90.00
#
_symmetry.space_group_name_H-M   'P 1'
#
loop_
_entity.id
_entity.type
_entity.pdbx_description
1 polymer ?
#
loop_
_entity_poly.entity_id
_entity_poly.type
_entity_poly.pdbx_seq_one_letter_code
_entity_poly.pdbx_strand_id
1 'polypeptide(L)'
;MSIQAAILPGGRLHLNHGPIDLVIGAEGDRQAAFAAARARFDGLLEELVAELPRLRAPLDGSPFAGPVARRMAAAVRPHAGFVTPMAAVAGAVADEILAAMRAG
;
A
#
# COMPACT_ATOMS: atom_id res chain seq x y z
N MET A 1 15.24 2.02 5.97
CA MET A 1 15.26 0.57 6.30
C MET A 1 15.06 -0.16 4.97
N SER A 2 15.61 -1.35 4.75
CA SER A 2 15.41 -2.06 3.47
C SER A 2 14.18 -2.96 3.53
N ILE A 3 13.47 -3.09 2.42
CA ILE A 3 12.36 -4.04 2.30
C ILE A 3 12.86 -5.49 2.45
N GLN A 4 12.06 -6.35 3.05
CA GLN A 4 12.33 -7.79 3.17
C GLN A 4 11.43 -8.62 2.25
N ALA A 5 12.01 -9.71 1.76
CA ALA A 5 11.51 -10.46 0.62
C ALA A 5 11.65 -11.97 0.80
N ALA A 6 10.54 -12.70 0.81
CA ALA A 6 10.59 -14.17 0.83
C ALA A 6 9.46 -14.81 0.02
N ILE A 7 9.70 -16.01 -0.50
CA ILE A 7 8.62 -16.89 -0.96
C ILE A 7 8.32 -17.86 0.18
N LEU A 8 7.08 -17.84 0.67
CA LEU A 8 6.62 -18.73 1.74
C LEU A 8 6.32 -20.14 1.21
N PRO A 9 6.28 -21.16 2.08
CA PRO A 9 5.68 -22.45 1.76
C PRO A 9 4.29 -22.25 1.15
N GLY A 10 4.01 -22.92 0.03
CA GLY A 10 2.79 -22.69 -0.76
C GLY A 10 2.92 -21.64 -1.87
N GLY A 11 4.12 -21.07 -2.08
CA GLY A 11 4.42 -20.26 -3.26
C GLY A 11 3.86 -18.85 -3.24
N ARG A 12 3.49 -18.34 -2.06
CA ARG A 12 3.03 -16.96 -1.85
C ARG A 12 4.23 -16.04 -1.58
N LEU A 13 4.18 -14.83 -2.10
CA LEU A 13 5.19 -13.80 -1.86
C LEU A 13 4.91 -13.09 -0.54
N HIS A 14 5.93 -13.01 0.32
CA HIS A 14 5.93 -12.17 1.51
C HIS A 14 6.74 -10.89 1.26
N LEU A 15 6.13 -9.75 1.54
CA LEU A 15 6.76 -8.42 1.53
C LEU A 15 6.63 -7.85 2.95
N ASN A 16 7.74 -7.37 3.50
CA ASN A 16 7.72 -6.65 4.78
C ASN A 16 8.54 -5.37 4.68
N HIS A 17 8.01 -4.27 5.21
CA HIS A 17 8.76 -3.03 5.45
C HIS A 17 8.19 -2.28 6.64
N GLY A 18 8.95 -2.26 7.75
CA GLY A 18 8.49 -1.66 8.99
C GLY A 18 7.20 -2.34 9.49
N PRO A 19 6.10 -1.61 9.70
CA PRO A 19 4.83 -2.18 10.15
C PRO A 19 3.97 -2.76 9.01
N ILE A 20 4.39 -2.64 7.75
CA ILE A 20 3.61 -3.08 6.59
C ILE A 20 4.04 -4.50 6.21
N ASP A 21 3.09 -5.42 6.24
CA ASP A 21 3.27 -6.82 5.93
C ASP A 21 2.24 -7.28 4.90
N LEU A 22 2.70 -7.88 3.79
CA LEU A 22 1.85 -8.39 2.73
C LEU A 22 2.18 -9.85 2.42
N VAL A 23 1.14 -10.67 2.31
CA VAL A 23 1.22 -12.03 1.78
C VAL A 23 0.39 -12.12 0.51
N ILE A 24 1.06 -12.29 -0.63
CA ILE A 24 0.50 -12.11 -1.97
C ILE A 24 0.49 -13.44 -2.72
N GLY A 25 -0.61 -13.73 -3.40
CA GLY A 25 -0.70 -14.81 -4.38
C GLY A 25 -0.93 -14.25 -5.78
N ALA A 26 -0.55 -15.01 -6.81
CA ALA A 26 -0.86 -14.70 -8.20
C ALA A 26 -1.10 -16.00 -8.99
N GLU A 27 -2.09 -15.93 -9.88
CA GLU A 27 -2.38 -16.92 -10.91
C GLU A 27 -1.83 -16.42 -12.25
N GLY A 28 -1.47 -17.33 -13.16
CA GLY A 28 -0.79 -16.98 -14.41
C GLY A 28 0.70 -16.68 -14.21
N ASP A 29 1.22 -15.60 -14.81
CA ASP A 29 2.63 -15.21 -14.71
C ASP A 29 2.95 -14.62 -13.33
N ARG A 30 3.15 -15.52 -12.38
CA ARG A 30 3.51 -15.19 -11.00
C ARG A 30 4.84 -14.47 -10.89
N GLN A 31 5.82 -14.76 -11.74
CA GLN A 31 7.13 -14.15 -11.64
C GLN A 31 7.07 -12.66 -11.99
N ALA A 32 6.41 -12.32 -13.10
CA ALA A 32 6.20 -10.93 -13.49
C ALA A 32 5.39 -10.16 -12.43
N ALA A 33 4.29 -10.74 -11.96
CA ALA A 33 3.46 -10.12 -10.92
C ALA A 33 4.24 -9.88 -9.62
N PHE A 34 5.01 -10.86 -9.15
CA PHE A 34 5.80 -10.73 -7.92
C PHE A 34 6.96 -9.73 -8.05
N ALA A 35 7.58 -9.64 -9.22
CA ALA A 35 8.58 -8.63 -9.50
C ALA A 35 7.98 -7.21 -9.47
N ALA A 36 6.80 -7.02 -10.09
CA ALA A 36 6.09 -5.75 -10.06
C ALA A 36 5.66 -5.36 -8.64
N ALA A 37 5.14 -6.32 -7.86
CA ALA A 37 4.79 -6.10 -6.45
C ALA A 37 6.01 -5.66 -5.63
N ARG A 38 7.15 -6.33 -5.80
CA ARG A 38 8.40 -6.00 -5.11
C ARG A 38 8.87 -4.58 -5.46
N ALA A 39 8.90 -4.27 -6.75
CA ALA A 39 9.36 -2.97 -7.24
C ALA A 39 8.48 -1.84 -6.73
N ARG A 40 7.15 -2.02 -6.69
CA ARG A 40 6.25 -0.98 -6.18
C ARG A 40 6.30 -0.83 -4.66
N PHE A 41 6.50 -1.92 -3.94
CA PHE A 41 6.55 -1.90 -2.48
C PHE A 41 7.81 -1.19 -1.94
N ASP A 42 8.88 -1.15 -2.74
CA ASP A 42 10.07 -0.36 -2.42
C ASP A 42 9.74 1.15 -2.40
N GLY A 43 10.17 1.86 -1.36
CA GLY A 43 9.88 3.30 -1.15
C GLY A 43 8.44 3.65 -0.71
N LEU A 44 7.51 2.68 -0.69
CA LEU A 44 6.11 2.95 -0.35
C LEU A 44 5.93 3.46 1.09
N LEU A 45 6.71 2.94 2.04
CA LEU A 45 6.63 3.39 3.44
C LEU A 45 7.09 4.84 3.57
N GLU A 46 8.16 5.21 2.89
CA GLU A 46 8.70 6.57 2.86
C GLU A 46 7.68 7.57 2.29
N GLU A 47 6.99 7.21 1.21
CA GLU A 47 5.88 8.00 0.65
C GLU A 47 4.79 8.26 1.70
N LEU A 48 4.37 7.22 2.43
CA LEU A 48 3.35 7.35 3.48
C LEU A 48 3.86 8.17 4.67
N VAL A 49 5.10 7.99 5.08
CA VAL A 49 5.73 8.74 6.19
C VAL A 49 5.82 10.22 5.86
N ALA A 50 6.12 10.58 4.61
CA ALA A 50 6.18 11.97 4.15
C ALA A 50 4.85 12.72 4.32
N GLU A 51 3.72 12.01 4.27
CA GLU A 51 2.38 12.58 4.44
C GLU A 51 1.71 12.20 5.78
N LEU A 52 2.43 11.47 6.66
CA LEU A 52 1.88 10.85 7.86
C LEU A 52 1.19 11.82 8.84
N PRO A 53 1.71 13.03 9.11
CA PRO A 53 1.00 13.97 9.98
C PRO A 53 -0.41 14.29 9.49
N ARG A 54 -0.58 14.43 8.16
CA ARG A 54 -1.88 14.71 7.54
C ARG A 54 -2.75 13.47 7.48
N LEU A 55 -2.17 12.30 7.21
CA LEU A 55 -2.90 11.03 7.21
C LEU A 55 -3.47 10.68 8.60
N ARG A 56 -2.85 11.16 9.68
CA ARG A 56 -3.29 10.99 11.06
C ARG A 56 -4.28 12.07 11.54
N ALA A 57 -4.63 13.03 10.70
CA ALA A 57 -5.60 14.08 11.01
C ALA A 57 -6.93 13.85 10.27
N PRO A 58 -8.04 14.47 10.72
CA PRO A 58 -9.26 14.53 9.92
C PRO A 58 -8.99 15.11 8.54
N LEU A 59 -9.77 14.68 7.54
CA LEU A 59 -9.67 15.24 6.19
C LEU A 59 -9.97 16.74 6.20
N ASP A 60 -9.05 17.52 5.64
CA ASP A 60 -9.14 18.97 5.48
C ASP A 60 -9.52 19.40 4.05
N GLY A 61 -9.69 18.43 3.14
CA GLY A 61 -9.98 18.65 1.72
C GLY A 61 -8.74 18.92 0.85
N SER A 62 -7.57 19.09 1.45
CA SER A 62 -6.32 19.31 0.72
C SER A 62 -5.88 18.02 0.01
N PRO A 63 -5.38 18.09 -1.24
CA PRO A 63 -4.94 16.89 -1.96
C PRO A 63 -3.69 16.26 -1.31
N PHE A 64 -3.59 14.94 -1.39
CA PHE A 64 -2.37 14.20 -1.06
C PHE A 64 -1.49 14.06 -2.32
N ALA A 65 -0.19 13.91 -2.14
CA ALA A 65 0.75 13.75 -3.25
C ALA A 65 0.77 12.28 -3.72
N GLY A 66 0.95 11.34 -2.80
CA GLY A 66 1.12 9.92 -3.09
C GLY A 66 -0.19 9.21 -3.50
N PRO A 67 -0.11 8.22 -4.41
CA PRO A 67 -1.30 7.50 -4.88
C PRO A 67 -1.99 6.73 -3.75
N VAL A 68 -1.23 6.12 -2.82
CA VAL A 68 -1.77 5.39 -1.67
C VAL A 68 -2.53 6.35 -0.74
N ALA A 69 -1.92 7.48 -0.38
CA ALA A 69 -2.54 8.51 0.45
C ALA A 69 -3.84 9.07 -0.17
N ARG A 70 -3.86 9.27 -1.50
CA ARG A 70 -5.08 9.64 -2.24
C ARG A 70 -6.17 8.58 -2.14
N ARG A 71 -5.82 7.29 -2.28
CA ARG A 71 -6.79 6.19 -2.12
C ARG A 71 -7.33 6.12 -0.69
N MET A 72 -6.47 6.28 0.32
CA MET A 72 -6.90 6.35 1.72
C MET A 72 -7.91 7.47 1.95
N ALA A 73 -7.61 8.69 1.46
CA ALA A 73 -8.50 9.83 1.58
C ALA A 73 -9.83 9.64 0.85
N ALA A 74 -9.82 9.03 -0.34
CA ALA A 74 -11.03 8.71 -1.07
C ALA A 74 -11.91 7.69 -0.33
N ALA A 75 -11.29 6.63 0.22
CA ALA A 75 -11.98 5.57 0.94
C ALA A 75 -12.66 6.07 2.22
N VAL A 76 -12.01 6.97 2.97
CA VAL A 76 -12.58 7.48 4.24
C VAL A 76 -13.51 8.68 4.05
N ARG A 77 -13.63 9.25 2.84
CA ARG A 77 -14.44 10.45 2.58
C ARG A 77 -15.90 10.34 3.05
N PRO A 78 -16.62 9.20 2.86
CA PRO A 78 -17.98 9.04 3.39
C PRO A 78 -18.07 9.06 4.92
N HIS A 79 -16.93 8.93 5.61
CA HIS A 79 -16.80 8.87 7.07
C HIS A 79 -15.99 10.05 7.62
N ALA A 80 -15.87 11.13 6.85
CA ALA A 80 -15.11 12.32 7.25
C ALA A 80 -15.63 12.87 8.59
N GLY A 81 -14.70 13.21 9.49
CA GLY A 81 -14.99 13.69 10.84
C GLY A 81 -15.11 12.60 11.91
N PHE A 82 -15.28 11.32 11.53
CA PHE A 82 -15.29 10.19 12.45
C PHE A 82 -13.96 9.40 12.45
N VAL A 83 -13.32 9.30 11.28
CA VAL A 83 -12.03 8.63 11.10
C VAL A 83 -11.01 9.52 10.39
N THR A 84 -9.75 9.11 10.44
CA THR A 84 -8.65 9.68 9.67
C THR A 84 -8.30 8.76 8.49
N PRO A 85 -7.58 9.24 7.46
CA PRO A 85 -7.11 8.39 6.36
C PRO A 85 -6.40 7.11 6.80
N MET A 86 -5.74 7.09 7.98
CA MET A 86 -5.11 5.89 8.52
C MET A 86 -6.04 4.68 8.63
N ALA A 87 -7.36 4.88 8.77
CA ALA A 87 -8.33 3.79 8.82
C ALA A 87 -8.35 2.92 7.55
N ALA A 88 -7.89 3.45 6.41
CA ALA A 88 -7.89 2.77 5.12
C ALA A 88 -6.51 2.25 4.67
N VAL A 89 -5.47 2.35 5.52
CA VAL A 89 -4.08 2.10 5.11
C VAL A 89 -3.86 0.70 4.50
N ALA A 90 -4.37 -0.35 5.15
CA ALA A 90 -4.14 -1.72 4.71
C ALA A 90 -4.76 -2.00 3.34
N GLY A 91 -6.01 -1.55 3.13
CA GLY A 91 -6.71 -1.70 1.86
C GLY A 91 -6.05 -0.89 0.74
N ALA A 92 -5.72 0.37 1.00
CA ALA A 92 -5.10 1.24 -0.01
C ALA A 92 -3.71 0.76 -0.45
N VAL A 93 -2.93 0.18 0.47
CA VAL A 93 -1.65 -0.47 0.14
C VAL A 93 -1.89 -1.74 -0.69
N ALA A 94 -2.85 -2.58 -0.31
CA ALA A 94 -3.19 -3.77 -1.08
C ALA A 94 -3.62 -3.43 -2.52
N ASP A 95 -4.45 -2.40 -2.69
CA ASP A 95 -4.90 -1.93 -4.00
C ASP A 95 -3.76 -1.38 -4.86
N GLU A 96 -2.81 -0.65 -4.27
CA GLU A 96 -1.64 -0.14 -5.00
C GLU A 96 -0.77 -1.28 -5.52
N ILE A 97 -0.49 -2.28 -4.67
CA ILE A 97 0.32 -3.43 -5.05
C ILE A 97 -0.39 -4.28 -6.10
N LEU A 98 -1.70 -4.50 -5.94
CA LEU A 98 -2.50 -5.21 -6.95
C LEU A 98 -2.51 -4.47 -8.30
N ALA A 99 -2.62 -3.14 -8.29
CA ALA A 99 -2.56 -2.34 -9.51
C ALA A 99 -1.21 -2.49 -10.23
N ALA A 100 -0.09 -2.47 -9.48
CA ALA A 100 1.25 -2.70 -10.03
C ALA A 100 1.39 -4.11 -10.62
N MET A 101 0.89 -5.14 -9.91
CA MET A 101 0.92 -6.53 -10.39
C MET A 101 0.17 -6.74 -11.71
N ARG A 102 -0.88 -5.95 -11.96
CA ARG A 102 -1.75 -6.08 -13.14
C ARG A 102 -1.33 -5.22 -14.33
N ALA A 103 -0.34 -4.35 -14.16
CA ALA A 103 0.11 -3.43 -15.21
C ALA A 103 1.17 -4.05 -16.15
N GLY A 104 1.72 -5.20 -15.78
CA GLY A 104 2.72 -5.96 -16.56
C GLY A 104 2.11 -7.11 -17.36
#